data_AF-F5VV34-F1
#
_entry.id   AF-F5VV34-F1
#
_cell.length_a   1.000
_cell.length_b   1.000
_cell.length_c   1.000
_cell.angle_alpha   90.00
_cell.angle_beta   90.00
_cell.angle_gamma   90.00
#
_symmetry.space_group_name_H-M   'P 1'
#
loop_
_entity.id
_entity.type
_entity.pdbx_description
1 polymer ?
#
loop_
_entity_poly.entity_id
_entity_poly.type
_entity_poly.pdbx_seq_one_letter_code
_entity_poly.pdbx_strand_id
1 'polypeptide(L)'
;MEVIQLLAMFRGTIPKDREKMDLFLRYQAQHFDEKWQDLVESFLTKEGKIEEIPHVYSFHQDIVSFLEASSENNDQDLESYTRKFGQAGLSKLSQLSNFEKNLVLEVATYNLSTRFYIQSEKEKLTPLSELVFHQNQDVNLVNVYRVANNLSDRISRDIEEFLLMVDSKELKKNFLRFILKKKREMF
;
A
#
# COMPACT_ATOMS: atom_id res chain seq x y z
N MET A 1 15.16 8.65 -19.61
CA MET A 1 14.26 7.55 -20.03
C MET A 1 12.88 8.15 -20.16
N GLU A 2 12.25 7.98 -21.32
CA GLU A 2 10.89 8.49 -21.58
C GLU A 2 9.81 7.57 -20.97
N VAL A 3 8.59 8.09 -20.78
CA VAL A 3 7.42 7.31 -20.33
C VAL A 3 7.25 6.03 -21.15
N ILE A 4 7.37 6.14 -22.47
CA ILE A 4 7.22 5.01 -23.39
C ILE A 4 8.26 3.92 -23.12
N GLN A 5 9.51 4.29 -22.81
CA GLN A 5 10.58 3.34 -22.52
C GLN A 5 10.36 2.67 -21.16
N LEU A 6 9.92 3.42 -20.13
CA LEU A 6 9.62 2.85 -18.83
C LEU A 6 8.46 1.84 -18.92
N LEU A 7 7.40 2.18 -19.65
CA LEU A 7 6.27 1.28 -19.87
C LEU A 7 6.67 0.06 -20.72
N ALA A 8 7.57 0.22 -21.70
CA ALA A 8 8.12 -0.89 -22.46
C ALA A 8 8.91 -1.87 -21.57
N MET A 9 9.67 -1.34 -20.62
CA MET A 9 10.42 -2.12 -19.64
C MET A 9 9.49 -2.90 -18.71
N PHE A 10 8.47 -2.25 -18.16
CA PHE A 10 7.46 -2.91 -17.31
C PHE A 10 6.63 -3.95 -18.06
N ARG A 11 6.40 -3.77 -19.36
CA ARG A 11 5.76 -4.78 -20.22
C ARG A 11 6.68 -5.94 -20.60
N GLY A 12 7.97 -5.89 -20.24
CA GLY A 12 8.95 -6.90 -20.62
C GLY A 12 9.37 -6.86 -22.10
N THR A 13 8.98 -5.81 -22.83
CA THR A 13 9.32 -5.65 -24.27
C THR A 13 10.75 -5.15 -24.51
N ILE A 14 11.42 -4.68 -23.44
CA ILE A 14 12.86 -4.39 -23.40
C ILE A 14 13.43 -4.96 -22.09
N PRO A 15 14.77 -5.14 -21.97
CA PRO A 15 15.38 -5.62 -20.73
C PRO A 15 14.99 -4.80 -19.50
N LYS A 16 14.72 -5.50 -18.39
CA LYS A 16 14.41 -4.88 -17.11
C LYS A 16 15.70 -4.33 -16.47
N ASP A 17 15.62 -3.11 -15.95
CA ASP A 17 16.67 -2.51 -15.14
C ASP A 17 16.31 -2.68 -13.66
N ARG A 18 17.09 -3.50 -12.93
CA ARG A 18 16.81 -3.85 -11.53
C ARG A 18 16.71 -2.63 -10.62
N GLU A 19 17.60 -1.66 -10.79
CA GLU A 19 17.64 -0.47 -9.95
C GLU A 19 16.40 0.39 -10.20
N LYS A 20 16.02 0.57 -11.47
CA LYS A 20 14.77 1.25 -11.84
C LYS A 20 13.53 0.53 -11.31
N MET A 21 13.48 -0.80 -11.37
CA MET A 21 12.37 -1.59 -10.84
C MET A 21 12.22 -1.37 -9.32
N ASP A 22 13.33 -1.43 -8.59
CA ASP A 22 13.38 -1.20 -7.14
C ASP A 22 12.92 0.22 -6.78
N LEU A 23 13.45 1.22 -7.49
CA LEU A 23 13.11 2.62 -7.28
C LEU A 23 11.64 2.90 -7.56
N PHE A 24 11.08 2.29 -8.61
CA PHE A 24 9.66 2.43 -8.92
C PHE A 24 8.77 1.78 -7.87
N LEU A 25 9.11 0.59 -7.36
CA LEU A 25 8.35 -0.06 -6.29
C LEU A 25 8.26 0.84 -5.05
N ARG A 26 9.39 1.41 -4.62
CA ARG A 26 9.42 2.32 -3.46
C ARG A 26 8.62 3.60 -3.73
N TYR A 27 8.80 4.20 -4.91
CA TYR A 27 8.06 5.42 -5.29
C TYR A 27 6.55 5.15 -5.33
N GLN A 28 6.15 4.07 -5.98
CA GLN A 28 4.76 3.62 -6.03
C GLN A 28 4.16 3.43 -4.65
N ALA A 29 4.91 2.87 -3.69
CA ALA A 29 4.41 2.63 -2.34
C ALA A 29 4.08 3.91 -1.55
N GLN A 30 4.65 5.06 -1.91
CA GLN A 30 4.31 6.36 -1.31
C GLN A 30 3.21 7.12 -2.07
N HIS A 31 2.98 6.77 -3.34
CA HIS A 31 2.17 7.55 -4.29
C HIS A 31 1.06 6.72 -4.96
N PHE A 32 0.69 5.56 -4.41
CA PHE A 32 -0.26 4.65 -5.07
C PHE A 32 -1.68 5.21 -5.21
N ASP A 33 -2.01 6.26 -4.47
CA ASP A 33 -3.26 7.03 -4.53
C ASP A 33 -3.31 7.98 -5.75
N GLU A 34 -2.16 8.25 -6.39
CA GLU A 34 -2.11 8.99 -7.64
C GLU A 34 -2.69 8.18 -8.81
N LYS A 35 -3.26 8.89 -9.80
CA LYS A 35 -3.65 8.24 -11.05
C LYS A 35 -2.41 7.67 -11.74
N TRP A 36 -2.57 6.51 -12.37
CA TRP A 36 -1.46 5.80 -13.01
C TRP A 36 -0.60 6.65 -13.96
N GLN A 37 -1.23 7.51 -14.77
CA GLN A 37 -0.52 8.40 -15.70
C GLN A 37 0.35 9.41 -14.93
N ASP A 38 -0.25 10.10 -13.97
CA ASP A 38 0.41 11.10 -13.13
C ASP A 38 1.55 10.46 -12.32
N LEU A 39 1.35 9.26 -11.79
CA LEU A 39 2.38 8.50 -11.05
C LEU A 39 3.62 8.23 -11.91
N VAL A 40 3.40 7.74 -13.14
CA VAL A 40 4.48 7.37 -14.06
C VAL A 40 5.26 8.61 -14.52
N GLU A 41 4.54 9.69 -14.84
CA GLU A 41 5.14 10.97 -15.23
C GLU A 41 5.91 11.62 -14.07
N SER A 42 5.33 11.60 -12.86
CA SER A 42 5.95 12.14 -11.66
C SER A 42 7.19 11.35 -11.25
N PHE A 43 7.15 10.03 -11.33
CA PHE A 43 8.31 9.18 -11.09
C PHE A 43 9.49 9.57 -12.00
N LEU A 44 9.25 9.79 -13.29
CA LEU A 44 10.31 10.19 -14.21
C LEU A 44 10.79 11.62 -13.97
N THR A 45 9.86 12.55 -13.74
CA THR A 45 10.17 13.97 -13.50
C THR A 45 10.96 14.18 -12.21
N LYS A 46 10.62 13.44 -11.16
CA LYS A 46 11.32 13.47 -9.88
C LYS A 46 12.53 12.54 -9.84
N GLU A 47 12.86 11.86 -10.94
CA GLU A 47 13.93 10.85 -11.01
C GLU A 47 13.80 9.73 -9.96
N GLY A 48 12.56 9.41 -9.57
CA GLY A 48 12.27 8.45 -8.51
C GLY A 48 12.76 8.90 -7.12
N LYS A 49 13.01 10.20 -6.91
CA LYS A 49 13.30 10.74 -5.59
C LYS A 49 12.09 10.54 -4.68
N ILE A 50 12.38 10.03 -3.50
CA ILE A 50 11.43 9.67 -2.47
C ILE A 50 11.67 10.63 -1.32
N GLU A 51 10.61 11.26 -0.83
CA GLU A 51 10.73 12.10 0.36
C GLU A 51 10.78 11.19 1.59
N GLU A 52 11.79 11.38 2.44
CA GLU A 52 11.79 10.75 3.75
C GLU A 52 10.72 11.42 4.60
N ILE A 53 9.60 10.74 4.78
CA ILE A 53 8.54 11.20 5.68
C ILE A 53 9.03 10.98 7.11
N PRO A 54 9.10 12.03 7.96
CA PRO A 54 9.55 11.89 9.34
C PRO A 54 8.67 10.91 10.13
N HIS A 55 9.32 9.89 10.71
CA HIS A 55 8.65 8.81 11.44
C HIS A 55 8.35 9.23 12.88
N VAL A 56 7.26 9.95 13.08
CA VAL A 56 6.86 10.41 14.43
C VAL A 56 5.87 9.45 15.10
N TYR A 57 5.24 8.55 14.33
CA TYR A 57 4.17 7.67 14.80
C TYR A 57 4.23 6.29 14.11
N SER A 58 3.97 5.22 14.85
CA SER A 58 3.85 3.85 14.32
C SER A 58 2.39 3.43 14.32
N PHE A 59 1.85 3.07 13.16
CA PHE A 59 0.46 2.60 13.04
C PHE A 59 0.28 1.12 13.38
N HIS A 60 1.31 0.42 13.87
CA HIS A 60 1.24 -1.02 14.07
C HIS A 60 0.03 -1.42 14.91
N GLN A 61 -0.19 -0.78 16.06
CA GLN A 61 -1.31 -1.11 16.94
C GLN A 61 -2.66 -0.73 16.33
N ASP A 62 -2.73 0.39 15.62
CA ASP A 62 -3.98 0.82 15.00
C ASP A 62 -4.40 -0.11 13.86
N ILE A 63 -3.42 -0.61 13.10
CA ILE A 63 -3.65 -1.59 12.05
C ILE A 63 -4.11 -2.92 12.64
N VAL A 64 -3.51 -3.37 13.75
CA VAL A 64 -4.01 -4.56 14.47
C VAL A 64 -5.48 -4.36 14.86
N SER A 65 -5.83 -3.21 15.44
CA SER A 65 -7.22 -2.90 15.81
C SER A 65 -8.15 -2.80 14.60
N PHE A 66 -7.68 -2.27 13.48
CA PHE A 66 -8.44 -2.26 12.21
C PHE A 66 -8.73 -3.69 11.74
N LEU A 67 -7.72 -4.57 11.73
CA LEU A 67 -7.86 -5.96 11.27
C LEU A 67 -8.83 -6.76 12.15
N GLU A 68 -8.77 -6.57 13.48
CA GLU A 68 -9.72 -7.15 14.44
C GLU A 68 -11.16 -6.66 14.20
N ALA A 69 -11.33 -5.39 13.83
CA ALA A 69 -12.65 -4.81 13.59
C ALA A 69 -13.22 -5.15 12.20
N SER A 70 -12.36 -5.38 11.21
CA SER A 70 -12.74 -5.49 9.79
C SER A 70 -12.95 -6.92 9.31
N SER A 71 -12.50 -7.92 10.09
CA SER A 71 -12.59 -9.32 9.67
C SER A 71 -13.68 -10.05 10.43
N GLU A 72 -14.65 -10.63 9.70
CA GLU A 72 -15.63 -11.57 10.26
C GLU A 72 -14.96 -12.85 10.83
N ASN A 73 -13.67 -13.06 10.53
CA ASN A 73 -12.92 -14.29 10.80
C ASN A 73 -11.53 -14.07 11.46
N ASN A 74 -11.25 -12.90 12.06
CA ASN A 74 -9.95 -12.57 12.68
C ASN A 74 -8.73 -12.76 11.75
N ASP A 75 -8.64 -12.00 10.67
CA ASP A 75 -7.38 -11.89 9.93
C ASP A 75 -6.26 -11.44 10.85
N GLN A 76 -5.19 -12.23 10.96
CA GLN A 76 -4.11 -11.97 11.91
C GLN A 76 -3.10 -10.94 11.41
N ASP A 77 -3.06 -10.70 10.10
CA ASP A 77 -2.11 -9.79 9.48
C ASP A 77 -2.66 -9.10 8.22
N LEU A 78 -1.98 -8.02 7.82
CA LEU A 78 -2.35 -7.20 6.68
C LEU A 78 -2.28 -7.95 5.35
N GLU A 79 -1.38 -8.94 5.22
CA GLU A 79 -1.25 -9.71 3.99
C GLU A 79 -2.50 -10.57 3.78
N SER A 80 -2.92 -11.31 4.80
CA SER A 80 -4.12 -12.15 4.80
C SER A 80 -5.37 -11.33 4.47
N TYR A 81 -5.50 -10.16 5.10
CA TYR A 81 -6.58 -9.21 4.80
C TYR A 81 -6.54 -8.73 3.35
N THR A 82 -5.38 -8.29 2.85
CA THR A 82 -5.21 -7.81 1.47
C THR A 82 -5.59 -8.90 0.45
N ARG A 83 -5.16 -10.15 0.69
CA ARG A 83 -5.51 -11.31 -0.14
C ARG A 83 -7.01 -11.54 -0.18
N LYS A 84 -7.69 -11.58 0.97
CA LYS A 84 -9.14 -11.79 1.05
C LYS A 84 -9.92 -10.66 0.39
N PHE A 85 -9.57 -9.41 0.69
CA PHE A 85 -10.21 -8.23 0.11
C PHE A 85 -10.10 -8.23 -1.42
N GLY A 86 -8.90 -8.52 -1.94
CA GLY A 86 -8.63 -8.52 -3.38
C GLY A 86 -9.23 -9.71 -4.14
N GLN A 87 -9.44 -10.86 -3.50
CA GLN A 87 -9.73 -12.13 -4.16
C GLN A 87 -10.90 -12.07 -5.14
N ALA A 88 -12.05 -11.55 -4.71
CA ALA A 88 -13.27 -11.50 -5.52
C ALA A 88 -13.16 -10.50 -6.70
N GLY A 89 -12.35 -9.46 -6.55
CA GLY A 89 -12.06 -8.52 -7.64
C GLY A 89 -11.09 -9.11 -8.65
N LEU A 90 -9.99 -9.67 -8.17
CA LEU A 90 -8.94 -10.28 -9.00
C LEU A 90 -9.43 -11.52 -9.74
N SER A 91 -10.34 -12.31 -9.17
CA SER A 91 -10.93 -13.47 -9.85
C SER A 91 -11.65 -13.09 -11.15
N LYS A 92 -12.24 -11.89 -11.21
CA LYS A 92 -12.95 -11.35 -12.38
C LYS A 92 -12.02 -10.77 -13.46
N LEU A 93 -10.74 -10.55 -13.16
CA LEU A 93 -9.78 -10.02 -14.11
C LEU A 93 -9.17 -11.17 -14.93
N SER A 94 -9.79 -11.48 -16.07
CA SER A 94 -9.33 -12.54 -16.98
C SER A 94 -8.04 -12.19 -17.72
N GLN A 95 -7.71 -10.89 -17.82
CA GLN A 95 -6.49 -10.41 -18.46
C GLN A 95 -5.22 -10.60 -17.62
N LEU A 96 -5.35 -10.99 -16.35
CA LEU A 96 -4.22 -11.31 -15.48
C LEU A 96 -4.09 -12.82 -15.33
N SER A 97 -2.88 -13.33 -15.49
CA SER A 97 -2.52 -14.69 -15.07
C SER A 97 -2.63 -14.85 -13.55
N ASN A 98 -2.69 -16.09 -13.06
CA ASN A 98 -2.66 -16.36 -11.62
C ASN A 98 -1.40 -15.82 -10.95
N PHE A 99 -0.27 -15.86 -11.67
CA PHE A 99 0.98 -15.29 -11.20
C PHE A 99 0.90 -13.75 -11.06
N GLU A 100 0.38 -13.05 -12.08
CA GLU A 100 0.17 -11.59 -11.99
C GLU A 100 -0.81 -11.22 -10.88
N LYS A 101 -1.86 -12.02 -10.64
CA LYS A 101 -2.77 -11.80 -9.51
C LYS A 101 -2.06 -11.93 -8.17
N ASN A 102 -1.14 -12.88 -8.03
CA ASN A 102 -0.32 -13.00 -6.83
C ASN A 102 0.60 -11.79 -6.68
N LEU A 103 1.27 -11.36 -7.74
CA LEU A 103 2.09 -10.15 -7.71
C LEU A 103 1.30 -8.88 -7.34
N VAL A 104 0.07 -8.75 -7.82
CA VAL A 104 -0.81 -7.65 -7.42
C VAL A 104 -1.00 -7.63 -5.90
N LEU A 105 -1.20 -8.78 -5.28
CA LEU A 105 -1.36 -8.90 -3.83
C LEU A 105 -0.05 -8.58 -3.08
N GLU A 106 1.09 -9.06 -3.57
CA GLU A 106 2.40 -8.75 -2.98
C GLU A 106 2.71 -7.24 -3.03
N VAL A 107 2.56 -6.64 -4.22
CA VAL A 107 2.80 -5.19 -4.41
C VAL A 107 1.81 -4.37 -3.60
N ALA A 108 0.52 -4.75 -3.57
CA ALA A 108 -0.48 -4.01 -2.80
C ALA A 108 -0.19 -4.07 -1.29
N THR A 109 0.24 -5.24 -0.80
CA THR A 109 0.62 -5.43 0.61
C THR A 109 1.87 -4.61 0.93
N TYR A 110 2.86 -4.56 0.03
CA TYR A 110 4.07 -3.73 0.19
C TYR A 110 3.73 -2.23 0.26
N ASN A 111 2.90 -1.75 -0.66
CA ASN A 111 2.41 -0.37 -0.68
C ASN A 111 1.76 0.03 0.65
N LEU A 112 0.82 -0.78 1.14
CA LEU A 112 0.13 -0.55 2.41
C LEU A 112 1.09 -0.62 3.61
N SER A 113 2.00 -1.60 3.63
CA SER A 113 2.98 -1.75 4.70
C SER A 113 3.91 -0.54 4.80
N THR A 114 4.24 0.06 3.65
CA THR A 114 5.06 1.27 3.54
C THR A 114 4.28 2.50 4.02
N ARG A 115 3.05 2.71 3.50
CA ARG A 115 2.19 3.84 3.88
C ARG A 115 1.89 3.89 5.38
N PHE A 116 1.70 2.74 6.02
CA PHE A 116 1.35 2.63 7.43
C PHE A 116 2.52 2.18 8.33
N TYR A 117 3.75 2.10 7.81
CA TYR A 117 4.95 1.77 8.59
C TYR A 117 4.82 0.50 9.47
N ILE A 118 4.19 -0.55 8.94
CA ILE A 118 3.87 -1.78 9.70
C ILE A 118 5.09 -2.71 9.80
N GLN A 119 5.99 -2.66 8.83
CA GLN A 119 7.27 -3.40 8.79
C GLN A 119 8.36 -2.49 8.22
N SER A 120 9.63 -2.83 8.39
CA SER A 120 10.68 -2.04 7.75
C SER A 120 10.56 -2.16 6.23
N GLU A 121 10.62 -1.02 5.53
CA GLU A 121 10.54 -1.00 4.05
C GLU A 121 11.55 -1.97 3.41
N LYS A 122 12.71 -2.15 4.05
CA LYS A 122 13.79 -3.04 3.60
C LYS A 122 13.41 -4.53 3.65
N GLU A 123 12.66 -4.96 4.68
CA GLU A 123 12.31 -6.37 4.90
C GLU A 123 11.43 -6.92 3.78
N LYS A 124 10.39 -6.18 3.37
CA LYS A 124 9.50 -6.61 2.28
C LYS A 124 10.03 -6.30 0.89
N LEU A 125 10.83 -5.25 0.75
CA LEU A 125 11.25 -4.79 -0.57
C LEU A 125 12.22 -5.76 -1.25
N THR A 126 13.23 -6.27 -0.55
CA THR A 126 14.26 -7.10 -1.19
C THR A 126 13.66 -8.36 -1.84
N PRO A 127 12.82 -9.15 -1.13
CA PRO A 127 12.15 -10.31 -1.74
C PRO A 127 11.22 -9.94 -2.89
N LEU A 128 10.46 -8.83 -2.77
CA LEU A 128 9.54 -8.38 -3.82
C LEU A 128 10.28 -7.90 -5.07
N SER A 129 11.35 -7.13 -4.88
CA SER A 129 12.23 -6.64 -5.95
C SER A 129 12.84 -7.80 -6.71
N GLU A 130 13.29 -8.85 -6.01
CA GLU A 130 13.76 -10.08 -6.65
C GLU A 130 12.66 -10.84 -7.40
N LEU A 131 11.48 -10.98 -6.81
CA LEU A 131 10.34 -11.63 -7.47
C LEU A 131 9.95 -10.91 -8.76
N VAL A 132 9.88 -9.58 -8.72
CA VAL A 132 9.55 -8.71 -9.85
C VAL A 132 10.68 -8.68 -10.90
N PHE A 133 11.94 -8.77 -10.49
CA PHE A 133 13.05 -8.74 -11.42
C PHE A 133 13.18 -10.06 -12.20
N HIS A 134 13.11 -11.20 -11.52
CA HIS A 134 13.40 -12.53 -12.09
C HIS A 134 12.25 -13.17 -12.88
N GLN A 135 11.06 -12.58 -12.84
CA GLN A 135 9.95 -13.08 -13.64
C GLN A 135 10.20 -12.91 -15.16
N ASN A 136 9.62 -13.82 -15.95
CA ASN A 136 9.74 -13.83 -17.41
C ASN A 136 9.29 -12.51 -18.07
N GLN A 137 9.72 -12.30 -19.32
CA GLN A 137 9.33 -11.15 -20.13
C GLN A 137 7.82 -11.11 -20.44
N ASP A 138 7.12 -12.23 -20.34
CA ASP A 138 5.68 -12.32 -20.60
C ASP A 138 4.80 -11.68 -19.52
N VAL A 139 5.38 -11.32 -18.36
CA VAL A 139 4.65 -10.66 -17.27
C VAL A 139 4.50 -9.18 -17.55
N ASN A 140 3.25 -8.70 -17.63
CA ASN A 140 2.97 -7.29 -17.86
C ASN A 140 2.83 -6.54 -16.54
N LEU A 141 3.95 -6.01 -16.04
CA LEU A 141 3.97 -5.29 -14.78
C LEU A 141 3.17 -3.99 -14.79
N VAL A 142 2.90 -3.39 -15.95
CA VAL A 142 2.02 -2.20 -16.01
C VAL A 142 0.64 -2.55 -15.46
N ASN A 143 0.11 -3.71 -15.79
CA ASN A 143 -1.18 -4.15 -15.26
C ASN A 143 -1.07 -4.52 -13.78
N VAL A 144 0.00 -5.19 -13.37
CA VAL A 144 0.25 -5.53 -11.96
C VAL A 144 0.27 -4.26 -11.10
N TYR A 145 1.11 -3.29 -11.45
CA TYR A 145 1.27 -2.06 -10.67
C TYR A 145 0.00 -1.23 -10.61
N ARG A 146 -0.69 -1.06 -11.74
CA ARG A 146 -1.94 -0.30 -11.78
C ARG A 146 -3.04 -0.95 -10.94
N VAL A 147 -3.19 -2.28 -11.00
CA VAL A 147 -4.22 -2.96 -10.21
C VAL A 147 -3.83 -2.99 -8.73
N ALA A 148 -2.55 -3.17 -8.41
CA ALA A 148 -2.04 -3.08 -7.05
C ALA A 148 -2.30 -1.70 -6.44
N ASN A 149 -2.07 -0.61 -7.19
CA ASN A 149 -2.39 0.74 -6.72
C ASN A 149 -3.86 0.90 -6.38
N ASN A 150 -4.76 0.50 -7.28
CA ASN A 150 -6.19 0.59 -7.03
C ASN A 150 -6.63 -0.24 -5.83
N LEU A 151 -6.00 -1.40 -5.60
CA LEU A 151 -6.26 -2.25 -4.44
C LEU A 151 -5.75 -1.58 -3.15
N SER A 152 -4.51 -1.09 -3.14
CA SER A 152 -3.90 -0.36 -2.03
C SER A 152 -4.70 0.89 -1.68
N ASP A 153 -5.08 1.70 -2.66
CA ASP A 153 -5.85 2.93 -2.50
C ASP A 153 -7.20 2.65 -1.83
N ARG A 154 -7.92 1.61 -2.26
CA ARG A 154 -9.17 1.19 -1.62
C ARG A 154 -8.99 0.74 -0.17
N ILE A 155 -8.03 -0.16 0.10
CA ILE A 155 -7.78 -0.64 1.47
C ILE A 155 -7.27 0.51 2.36
N SER A 156 -6.44 1.40 1.82
CA SER A 156 -5.91 2.54 2.57
C SER A 156 -7.01 3.48 3.04
N ARG A 157 -8.04 3.72 2.21
CA ARG A 157 -9.22 4.51 2.62
C ARG A 157 -10.00 3.85 3.74
N ASP A 158 -10.20 2.53 3.69
CA ASP A 158 -10.91 1.80 4.75
C ASP A 158 -10.14 1.90 6.09
N ILE A 159 -8.81 1.80 6.04
CA ILE A 159 -7.93 1.99 7.21
C ILE A 159 -8.01 3.43 7.69
N GLU A 160 -7.79 4.42 6.82
CA GLU A 160 -7.79 5.85 7.19
C GLU A 160 -9.14 6.28 7.78
N GLU A 161 -10.27 5.78 7.24
CA GLU A 161 -11.60 6.00 7.79
C GLU A 161 -11.74 5.40 9.20
N PHE A 162 -11.25 4.17 9.41
CA PHE A 162 -11.22 3.56 10.74
C PHE A 162 -10.40 4.37 11.75
N LEU A 163 -9.21 4.83 11.36
CA LEU A 163 -8.34 5.66 12.21
C LEU A 163 -9.04 6.95 12.63
N LEU A 164 -9.67 7.65 11.69
CA LEU A 164 -10.45 8.87 11.96
C LEU A 164 -11.62 8.61 12.93
N MET A 165 -12.27 7.45 12.83
CA MET A 165 -13.34 7.07 13.75
C MET A 165 -12.84 6.78 15.17
N VAL A 166 -11.69 6.10 15.31
CA VAL A 166 -11.08 5.79 16.60
C VAL A 166 -10.64 7.08 17.31
N ASP A 167 -9.92 7.95 16.61
CA ASP A 167 -9.45 9.24 17.13
C ASP A 167 -10.61 10.11 17.63
N SER A 168 -11.70 10.18 16.85
CA SER A 168 -12.91 10.92 17.23
C SER A 168 -13.55 10.40 18.52
N LYS A 169 -13.57 9.07 18.72
CA LYS A 169 -14.09 8.45 19.94
C LYS A 169 -13.19 8.73 21.14
N GLU A 170 -11.87 8.63 20.98
CA GLU A 170 -10.91 8.93 22.03
C GLU A 170 -10.98 10.41 22.47
N LEU A 171 -11.05 11.33 21.51
CA LEU A 171 -11.23 12.76 21.77
C LEU A 171 -12.51 13.03 22.58
N LYS A 172 -13.65 12.44 22.19
CA LYS A 172 -14.92 12.58 22.94
C LYS A 172 -14.81 12.03 24.37
N LYS A 173 -14.17 10.87 24.55
CA LYS A 173 -13.96 10.24 25.86
C LYS A 173 -13.08 11.12 26.77
N ASN A 174 -12.01 11.69 26.22
CA ASN A 174 -11.10 12.56 26.96
C ASN A 174 -11.78 13.89 27.34
N PHE A 175 -12.58 14.46 26.44
CA PHE A 175 -13.38 15.65 26.74
C PHE A 175 -14.41 15.38 27.87
N LEU A 176 -15.14 14.27 27.82
CA LEU A 176 -16.06 13.87 28.89
C LEU A 176 -15.34 13.71 30.24
N ARG A 177 -14.17 13.07 30.26
CA ARG A 177 -13.34 12.95 31.47
C ARG A 177 -12.91 14.31 32.01
N PHE A 178 -12.51 15.24 31.14
CA PHE A 178 -12.16 16.60 31.54
C PHE A 178 -13.34 17.34 32.18
N ILE A 179 -14.52 17.29 31.57
CA ILE A 179 -15.74 17.91 32.12
C ILE A 179 -16.10 17.30 33.48
N LEU A 180 -16.01 15.97 33.62
CA LEU A 180 -16.28 15.29 34.89
C LEU A 180 -15.26 15.67 35.98
N LYS A 181 -13.97 15.75 35.63
CA LYS A 181 -12.92 16.21 36.54
C LYS A 181 -13.17 17.65 37.00
N LYS A 182 -13.49 18.55 36.07
CA LYS A 182 -13.81 19.95 36.38
C LYS A 182 -15.04 20.08 37.28
N LYS A 183 -16.09 19.30 37.05
CA LYS A 183 -17.25 19.26 37.95
C LYS A 183 -16.85 18.83 39.36
N ARG A 184 -15.98 17.82 39.52
CA ARG A 184 -15.51 17.36 40.84
C ARG A 184 -14.61 18.35 41.56
N GLU A 185 -13.93 19.25 40.86
CA GLU A 185 -13.09 20.32 41.46
C GLU A 185 -13.91 21.52 41.94
N MET A 186 -15.19 21.63 41.56
CA MET A 186 -16.09 22.74 41.91
C MET A 186 -17.03 22.42 43.10
N PHE A 187 -16.91 21.24 43.70
CA PHE A 187 -17.63 20.81 44.91
C PHE A 187 -16.63 20.29 45.95
#